data_AF-X1I801-F1
#
_entry.id   AF-X1I801-F1
#
_cell.length_a   1.000
_cell.length_b   1.000
_cell.length_c   1.000
_cell.angle_alpha   90.00
_cell.angle_beta   90.00
_cell.angle_gamma   90.00
#
_symmetry.space_group_name_H-M   'P 1'
#
loop_
_entity.id
_entity.type
_entity.pdbx_description
1 polymer ?
#
loop_
_entity_poly.entity_id
_entity_poly.type
_entity_poly.pdbx_seq_one_letter_code
_entity_poly.pdbx_strand_id
1 'polypeptide(L)'
;RDQEAEIGKEDYHKFTAPISGFKEKVYYHEMKEDASGLIHCALVNEDFDGGFGFYVSYKKSQLPRFIEWKMMGESDYVVGMEPANCGVEGRDKERQRGTLKFLEPGEKKEFDLEIGVLDGKEAIKEFKKLVEG
;
A
#
# COMPACT_ATOMS: atom_id res chain seq x y z
N ARG A 1 4.44 -10.56 6.69
CA ARG A 1 3.43 -11.63 6.64
C ARG A 1 4.00 -12.95 7.13
N ASP A 2 5.11 -13.39 6.56
CA ASP A 2 5.78 -14.68 6.79
C ASP A 2 7.28 -14.46 7.06
N GLN A 3 8.05 -15.55 7.11
CA GLN A 3 9.50 -15.51 7.33
C GLN A 3 10.24 -14.71 6.26
N GLU A 4 9.80 -14.78 5.00
CA GLU A 4 10.45 -14.06 3.90
C GLU A 4 10.29 -12.55 4.06
N ALA A 5 9.09 -12.11 4.44
CA ALA A 5 8.83 -10.70 4.75
C ALA A 5 9.53 -10.21 6.03
N GLU A 6 9.95 -11.10 6.94
CA GLU A 6 10.68 -10.70 8.15
C GLU A 6 12.14 -10.34 7.86
N ILE A 7 12.74 -10.98 6.84
CA ILE A 7 14.11 -10.72 6.42
C ILE A 7 14.20 -9.32 5.80
N GLY A 8 14.89 -8.39 6.47
CA GLY A 8 15.09 -7.03 5.96
C GLY A 8 13.84 -6.15 6.00
N LYS A 9 12.88 -6.44 6.89
CA LYS A 9 11.60 -5.72 6.99
C LYS A 9 11.74 -4.22 7.23
N GLU A 10 12.83 -3.78 7.82
CA GLU A 10 13.18 -2.38 8.03
C GLU A 10 13.31 -1.59 6.72
N ASP A 11 13.59 -2.28 5.61
CA ASP A 11 13.73 -1.70 4.28
C ASP A 11 12.47 -1.92 3.42
N TYR A 12 11.29 -2.11 4.04
CA TYR A 12 10.02 -2.24 3.32
C TYR A 12 9.83 -1.10 2.30
N HIS A 13 10.14 0.14 2.69
CA HIS A 13 9.97 1.36 1.89
C HIS A 13 11.08 1.60 0.84
N LYS A 14 12.09 0.73 0.71
CA LYS A 14 13.22 0.92 -0.23
C LYS A 14 13.22 -0.11 -1.35
N PHE A 15 13.39 0.34 -2.59
CA PHE A 15 13.37 -0.55 -3.76
C PHE A 15 14.79 -0.82 -4.25
N THR A 16 15.12 -2.09 -4.52
CA THR A 16 16.45 -2.52 -4.98
C THR A 16 16.47 -2.64 -6.50
N ALA A 17 17.65 -2.86 -7.10
CA ALA A 17 17.67 -3.42 -8.46
C ALA A 17 16.96 -4.80 -8.50
N PRO A 18 16.51 -5.28 -9.68
CA PRO A 18 15.99 -6.64 -9.84
C PRO A 18 16.97 -7.71 -9.33
N ILE A 19 16.46 -8.72 -8.63
CA ILE A 19 17.23 -9.79 -8.00
C ILE A 19 16.75 -11.14 -8.54
N SER A 20 17.67 -11.95 -9.07
CA SER A 20 17.36 -13.30 -9.53
C SER A 20 16.85 -14.18 -8.38
N GLY A 21 15.74 -14.87 -8.60
CA GLY A 21 15.14 -15.77 -7.60
C GLY A 21 14.52 -15.09 -6.39
N PHE A 22 14.30 -13.76 -6.44
CA PHE A 22 13.62 -13.02 -5.37
C PHE A 22 12.28 -13.67 -5.01
N LYS A 23 12.00 -13.75 -3.72
CA LYS A 23 10.72 -14.22 -3.18
C LYS A 23 9.90 -13.02 -2.75
N GLU A 24 8.62 -13.02 -3.13
CA GLU A 24 7.72 -11.93 -2.74
C GLU A 24 7.76 -11.66 -1.24
N LYS A 25 7.62 -10.39 -0.88
CA LYS A 25 7.49 -9.97 0.51
C LYS A 25 6.17 -9.24 0.69
N VAL A 26 5.39 -9.67 1.67
CA VAL A 26 4.10 -9.05 1.98
C VAL A 26 4.14 -8.43 3.36
N TYR A 27 3.91 -7.13 3.41
CA TYR A 27 3.88 -6.34 4.63
C TYR A 27 2.44 -5.89 4.92
N TYR A 28 2.06 -6.00 6.19
CA TYR A 28 0.84 -5.40 6.70
C TYR A 28 1.22 -4.12 7.43
N HIS A 29 0.64 -3.00 7.03
CA HIS A 29 0.97 -1.68 7.57
C HIS A 29 -0.15 -1.14 8.43
N GLU A 30 0.21 -0.58 9.59
CA GLU A 30 -0.69 0.24 10.40
C GLU A 30 -0.57 1.70 9.94
N MET A 31 -1.51 2.12 9.11
CA MET A 31 -1.46 3.43 8.46
C MET A 31 -2.06 4.52 9.35
N LYS A 32 -1.41 5.68 9.40
CA LYS A 32 -1.94 6.91 10.03
C LYS A 32 -2.82 7.65 9.02
N GLU A 33 -3.99 8.08 9.46
CA GLU A 33 -4.85 8.99 8.70
C GLU A 33 -4.52 10.45 9.07
N ASP A 34 -4.79 11.36 8.14
CA ASP A 34 -4.73 12.79 8.36
C ASP A 34 -5.94 13.29 9.20
N ALA A 35 -6.04 14.60 9.43
CA ALA A 35 -7.15 15.19 10.18
C ALA A 35 -8.53 15.04 9.49
N SER A 36 -8.57 14.67 8.20
CA SER A 36 -9.79 14.44 7.42
C SER A 36 -10.21 12.96 7.37
N GLY A 37 -9.41 12.05 7.92
CA GLY A 37 -9.63 10.61 7.89
C GLY A 37 -9.12 9.91 6.62
N LEU A 38 -8.29 10.59 5.84
CA LEU A 38 -7.64 10.05 4.65
C LEU A 38 -6.25 9.49 5.00
N ILE A 39 -5.93 8.35 4.41
CA ILE A 39 -4.57 7.81 4.36
C ILE A 39 -3.98 8.18 3.01
N HIS A 40 -2.72 8.61 3.03
CA HIS A 40 -1.94 8.96 1.85
C HIS A 40 -0.69 8.06 1.78
N CYS A 41 -0.42 7.48 0.62
CA CYS A 41 0.78 6.69 0.38
C CYS A 41 1.25 6.90 -1.06
N ALA A 42 2.56 6.91 -1.29
CA ALA A 42 3.13 7.12 -2.62
C ALA A 42 4.33 6.20 -2.88
N LEU A 43 4.50 5.82 -4.15
CA LEU A 43 5.74 5.31 -4.70
C LEU A 43 6.41 6.43 -5.47
N VAL A 44 7.67 6.74 -5.12
CA VAL A 44 8.40 7.85 -5.71
C VAL A 44 9.77 7.42 -6.21
N ASN A 45 10.17 7.98 -7.35
CA ASN A 45 11.50 7.90 -7.91
C ASN A 45 11.98 9.33 -8.22
N GLU A 46 12.70 9.92 -7.28
CA GLU A 46 13.15 11.33 -7.37
C GLU A 46 14.24 11.54 -8.44
N ASP A 47 14.93 10.48 -8.83
CA ASP A 47 16.05 10.55 -9.78
C ASP A 47 15.63 10.27 -11.23
N PHE A 48 14.42 9.76 -11.45
CA PHE A 48 13.89 9.49 -12.78
C PHE A 48 13.26 10.75 -13.40
N ASP A 49 13.84 11.22 -14.52
CA ASP A 49 13.31 12.31 -15.35
C ASP A 49 12.90 13.58 -14.59
N GLY A 50 13.71 14.00 -13.61
CA GLY A 50 13.40 15.18 -12.79
C GLY A 50 12.38 14.93 -11.67
N GLY A 51 12.00 13.68 -11.44
CA GLY A 51 11.14 13.18 -10.37
C GLY A 51 9.84 12.62 -10.93
N PHE A 52 9.50 11.38 -10.57
CA PHE A 52 8.23 10.78 -10.94
C PHE A 52 7.69 9.91 -9.81
N GLY A 53 6.38 9.88 -9.63
CA GLY A 53 5.75 8.99 -8.68
C GLY A 53 4.26 8.81 -8.96
N PHE A 54 3.65 7.93 -8.19
CA PHE A 54 2.20 7.84 -8.10
C PHE A 54 1.80 7.74 -6.64
N TYR A 55 0.58 8.12 -6.35
CA TYR A 55 0.02 8.02 -5.02
C TYR A 55 -1.34 7.36 -5.03
N VAL A 56 -1.72 6.87 -3.85
CA VAL A 56 -3.09 6.47 -3.53
C VAL A 56 -3.52 7.18 -2.25
N SER A 57 -4.69 7.78 -2.29
CA SER A 57 -5.36 8.40 -1.14
C SER A 57 -6.69 7.72 -0.93
N TYR A 58 -7.01 7.30 0.30
CA TYR A 58 -8.25 6.56 0.59
C TYR A 58 -8.74 6.80 2.00
N LYS A 59 -10.03 6.56 2.26
CA LYS A 59 -10.60 6.70 3.60
C LYS A 59 -10.30 5.47 4.46
N LYS A 60 -9.66 5.67 5.61
CA LYS A 60 -9.36 4.59 6.57
C LYS A 60 -10.62 3.90 7.08
N SER A 61 -11.70 4.66 7.25
CA SER A 61 -13.00 4.13 7.70
C SER A 61 -13.65 3.15 6.70
N GLN A 62 -13.29 3.24 5.41
CA GLN A 62 -13.78 2.35 4.36
C GLN A 62 -12.81 1.19 4.11
N LEU A 63 -11.50 1.49 4.04
CA LEU A 63 -10.43 0.50 3.82
C LEU A 63 -9.43 0.57 5.00
N PRO A 64 -9.69 -0.14 6.12
CA PRO A 64 -8.90 0.00 7.34
C PRO A 64 -7.55 -0.73 7.31
N ARG A 65 -7.22 -1.46 6.25
CA ARG A 65 -5.97 -2.20 6.11
C ARG A 65 -5.18 -1.69 4.92
N PHE A 66 -3.86 -1.82 5.01
CA PHE A 66 -2.97 -1.60 3.89
C PHE A 66 -1.98 -2.76 3.78
N ILE A 67 -1.87 -3.31 2.58
CA ILE A 67 -0.93 -4.37 2.25
C ILE A 67 0.06 -3.82 1.24
N GLU A 68 1.33 -4.09 1.47
CA GLU A 68 2.37 -3.90 0.47
C GLU A 68 2.82 -5.27 -0.01
N TRP A 69 2.57 -5.58 -1.28
CA TRP A 69 3.10 -6.77 -1.95
C TRP A 69 4.31 -6.39 -2.78
N LYS A 70 5.51 -6.79 -2.36
CA LYS A 70 6.78 -6.35 -2.95
C LYS A 70 7.47 -7.50 -3.66
N MET A 71 7.73 -7.32 -4.96
CA MET A 71 8.41 -8.30 -5.80
C MET A 71 9.56 -7.63 -6.57
N MET A 72 10.79 -7.74 -6.05
CA MET A 72 12.00 -7.18 -6.67
C MET A 72 12.70 -8.22 -7.56
N GLY A 73 11.93 -9.04 -8.26
CA GLY A 73 12.46 -10.12 -9.09
C GLY A 73 12.97 -9.64 -10.45
N GLU A 74 13.85 -10.44 -11.04
CA GLU A 74 14.05 -10.39 -12.49
C GLU A 74 12.76 -10.80 -13.22
N SER A 75 12.45 -10.15 -14.33
CA SER A 75 11.17 -10.25 -15.06
C SER A 75 9.99 -9.62 -14.32
N ASP A 76 9.72 -10.07 -13.09
CA ASP A 76 8.66 -9.54 -12.24
C ASP A 76 9.23 -8.51 -11.26
N TYR A 77 9.29 -7.24 -11.69
CA TYR A 77 9.75 -6.12 -10.86
C TYR A 77 8.59 -5.15 -10.61
N VAL A 78 7.87 -5.38 -9.51
CA VAL A 78 6.59 -4.73 -9.25
C VAL A 78 6.33 -4.60 -7.75
N VAL A 79 5.55 -3.59 -7.39
CA VAL A 79 5.00 -3.43 -6.04
C VAL A 79 3.49 -3.18 -6.12
N GLY A 80 2.75 -3.89 -5.28
CA GLY A 80 1.35 -3.65 -4.99
C GLY A 80 1.23 -2.73 -3.78
N MET A 81 0.54 -1.60 -3.96
CA MET A 81 0.04 -0.74 -2.87
C MET A 81 -1.45 -1.00 -2.72
N GLU A 82 -1.84 -1.72 -1.67
CA GLU A 82 -3.15 -2.37 -1.59
C GLU A 82 -3.96 -1.88 -0.37
N PRO A 83 -4.64 -0.73 -0.46
CA PRO A 83 -5.72 -0.38 0.46
C PRO A 83 -6.81 -1.46 0.44
N ALA A 84 -7.16 -2.01 1.60
CA ALA A 84 -8.00 -3.19 1.69
C ALA A 84 -8.98 -3.17 2.87
N ASN A 85 -10.04 -3.96 2.74
CA ASN A 85 -11.01 -4.22 3.82
C ASN A 85 -10.76 -5.55 4.56
N CYS A 86 -9.85 -6.39 4.06
CA CYS A 86 -9.50 -7.71 4.58
C CYS A 86 -8.00 -7.99 4.37
N GLY A 87 -7.49 -9.08 4.97
CA GLY A 87 -6.14 -9.58 4.70
C GLY A 87 -6.09 -10.47 3.45
N VAL A 88 -4.87 -10.78 3.00
CA VAL A 88 -4.62 -11.57 1.77
C VAL A 88 -4.66 -13.09 1.98
N GLU A 89 -4.84 -13.55 3.22
CA GLU A 89 -4.81 -14.99 3.56
C GLU A 89 -6.13 -15.73 3.28
N GLY A 90 -7.13 -15.03 2.76
CA GLY A 90 -8.38 -15.62 2.30
C GLY A 90 -9.53 -15.59 3.32
N ARG A 91 -10.70 -15.95 2.81
CA ARG A 91 -12.00 -15.81 3.49
C ARG A 91 -12.16 -16.73 4.70
N ASP A 92 -11.56 -17.91 4.69
CA ASP A 92 -11.59 -18.84 5.81
C ASP A 92 -10.82 -18.27 7.01
N LYS A 93 -9.66 -17.64 6.78
CA LYS A 93 -8.86 -16.97 7.82
C LYS A 93 -9.59 -15.76 8.40
N GLU A 94 -10.18 -14.94 7.54
CA GLU A 94 -11.03 -13.82 7.99
C GLU A 94 -12.21 -14.30 8.85
N ARG A 95 -12.84 -15.44 8.49
CA ARG A 95 -13.90 -16.03 9.33
C ARG A 95 -13.37 -16.52 10.66
N GLN A 96 -12.25 -17.24 10.67
CA GLN A 96 -11.63 -17.76 11.90
C GLN A 96 -11.25 -16.63 12.87
N ARG A 97 -10.81 -15.48 12.34
CA ARG A 97 -10.46 -14.28 13.12
C ARG A 97 -11.67 -13.44 13.54
N GLY A 98 -12.87 -13.74 13.04
CA GLY A 98 -14.07 -12.92 13.25
C GLY A 98 -14.01 -11.57 12.54
N THR A 99 -13.12 -11.38 11.57
CA THR A 99 -12.92 -10.11 10.83
C THR A 99 -13.61 -10.10 9.46
N LEU A 100 -14.16 -11.24 9.03
CA LEU A 100 -14.90 -11.36 7.78
C LEU A 100 -16.05 -10.35 7.69
N LYS A 101 -16.03 -9.54 6.64
CA LYS A 101 -17.07 -8.54 6.36
C LYS A 101 -18.27 -9.18 5.67
N PHE A 102 -19.46 -8.77 6.07
CA PHE A 102 -20.73 -9.13 5.47
C PHE A 102 -21.49 -7.86 5.09
N LEU A 103 -22.41 -7.97 4.14
CA LEU A 103 -23.39 -6.95 3.82
C LEU A 103 -24.77 -7.57 4.01
N GLU A 104 -25.63 -6.86 4.73
CA GLU A 104 -27.02 -7.25 4.93
C GLU A 104 -27.85 -7.04 3.64
N PRO A 105 -29.04 -7.67 3.52
CA PRO A 105 -29.92 -7.45 2.37
C PRO A 105 -30.23 -5.97 2.14
N GLY A 106 -29.82 -5.45 0.99
CA GLY A 106 -30.00 -4.04 0.62
C GLY A 106 -28.95 -3.08 1.19
N GLU A 107 -28.01 -3.56 2.02
CA GLU A 107 -26.88 -2.76 2.48
C GLU A 107 -25.95 -2.40 1.31
N LYS A 108 -25.45 -1.16 1.33
CA LYS A 108 -24.47 -0.66 0.37
C LYS A 108 -23.21 -0.26 1.09
N LYS A 109 -22.07 -0.52 0.46
CA LYS A 109 -20.75 -0.10 0.92
C LYS A 109 -20.10 0.69 -0.20
N GLU A 110 -19.58 1.85 0.14
CA GLU A 110 -18.87 2.72 -0.79
C GLU A 110 -17.40 2.79 -0.39
N PHE A 111 -16.53 2.82 -1.39
CA PHE A 111 -15.08 2.91 -1.22
C PHE A 111 -14.58 4.01 -2.15
N ASP A 112 -14.09 5.08 -1.53
CA ASP A 112 -13.55 6.25 -2.21
C ASP A 112 -12.04 6.16 -2.18
N LEU A 113 -11.43 6.19 -3.36
CA LEU A 113 -9.99 6.24 -3.53
C LEU A 113 -9.65 7.22 -4.65
N GLU A 114 -8.55 7.94 -4.46
CA GLU A 114 -7.91 8.74 -5.49
C GLU A 114 -6.57 8.10 -5.83
N ILE A 115 -6.30 7.93 -7.12
CA ILE A 115 -4.99 7.51 -7.63
C ILE A 115 -4.52 8.61 -8.56
N GLY A 116 -3.32 9.12 -8.31
CA GLY A 116 -2.77 10.23 -9.08
C GLY A 116 -1.28 10.08 -9.35
N VAL A 117 -0.78 10.91 -10.25
CA VAL A 117 0.63 10.98 -10.65
C VAL A 117 1.28 12.19 -9.97
N LEU A 118 2.50 11.99 -9.48
CA LEU A 118 3.38 13.04 -8.99
C LEU A 118 4.43 13.32 -10.07
N ASP A 119 4.19 14.36 -10.85
CA ASP A 119 5.07 14.77 -11.94
C ASP A 119 6.07 15.82 -11.45
N GLY A 120 7.35 15.44 -11.39
CA GLY A 120 8.45 16.28 -10.93
C GLY A 120 8.69 16.30 -9.42
N LYS A 121 9.91 16.70 -9.04
CA LYS A 121 10.36 16.83 -7.65
C LYS A 121 9.48 17.71 -6.78
N GLU A 122 8.91 18.80 -7.32
CA GLU A 122 8.06 19.68 -6.51
C GLU A 122 6.73 19.00 -6.14
N ALA A 123 6.09 18.25 -7.05
CA ALA A 123 4.89 17.48 -6.73
C ALA A 123 5.17 16.42 -5.65
N ILE A 124 6.30 15.72 -5.75
CA ILE A 124 6.74 14.75 -4.74
C ILE A 124 6.95 15.43 -3.38
N LYS A 125 7.62 16.58 -3.36
CA LYS A 125 7.93 17.33 -2.14
C LYS A 125 6.66 17.84 -1.45
N GLU A 126 5.69 18.37 -2.19
CA GLU A 126 4.41 18.79 -1.61
C GLU A 126 3.62 17.59 -1.06
N PHE A 127 3.64 16.44 -1.77
CA PHE A 127 3.00 15.23 -1.27
C PHE A 127 3.67 14.69 0.01
N LYS A 128 5.00 14.75 0.10
CA LYS A 128 5.72 14.37 1.33
C LYS A 128 5.28 15.19 2.54
N LYS A 129 5.13 16.51 2.39
CA LYS A 129 4.63 17.38 3.47
C LYS A 129 3.21 17.00 3.92
N LEU A 130 2.35 16.61 2.98
CA LEU A 130 1.00 16.13 3.30
C LEU A 130 1.03 14.85 4.14
N VAL A 131 1.93 13.92 3.84
CA VAL A 131 2.07 12.63 4.56
C VAL A 131 2.72 12.83 5.94
N GLU A 132 3.66 13.77 6.07
CA GLU A 132 4.42 14.02 7.30
C GLU A 132 3.68 14.91 8.32
N GLY A 133 2.69 15.69 7.86
CA GLY A 133 1.81 16.50 8.72
C GLY A 133 0.90 15.68 9.64
#